data_AF-A0A8T5RY52-F1
#
_entry.id   AF-A0A8T5RY52-F1
#
_cell.length_a   1.000
_cell.length_b   1.000
_cell.length_c   1.000
_cell.angle_alpha   90.00
_cell.angle_beta   90.00
_cell.angle_gamma   90.00
#
_symmetry.space_group_name_H-M   'P 1'
#
loop_
_entity.id
_entity.type
_entity.pdbx_description
1 polymer ?
#
loop_
_entity_poly.entity_id
_entity_poly.type
_entity_poly.pdbx_seq_one_letter_code
_entity_poly.pdbx_strand_id
1 'polypeptide(L)'
;MLLAFLQMETISMGELFPIILMAAFAAGDILLLKLGLAATKSQKKTRMKWVAGSFFIQFGIVFIISSPLFLLGITGAFSGGPGKIIPVIIPVILLSIFIDLNVINILHQIGLKRSLIIVLLTFAPIMLIMVALGMYIPRFF
;
A
#
# COMPACT_ATOMS: atom_id res chain seq x y z
N MET A 1 11.53 30.65 4.91
CA MET A 1 11.29 29.20 5.01
C MET A 1 10.96 28.75 6.44
N LEU A 2 11.73 29.15 7.46
CA LEU A 2 11.38 28.88 8.87
C LEU A 2 10.07 29.59 9.31
N LEU A 3 9.86 30.83 8.86
CA LEU A 3 8.62 31.59 9.13
C LEU A 3 7.37 30.99 8.46
N ALA A 4 7.53 30.31 7.32
CA ALA A 4 6.43 29.62 6.64
C ALA A 4 6.02 28.32 7.37
N PHE A 5 6.98 27.67 8.03
CA PHE A 5 6.72 26.55 8.93
C PHE A 5 5.98 26.97 10.22
N LEU A 6 6.22 28.20 10.70
CA LEU A 6 5.55 28.77 11.88
C LEU A 6 4.18 29.38 11.56
N GLN A 7 3.90 29.67 10.28
CA GLN A 7 2.61 30.16 9.78
C GLN A 7 1.68 29.05 9.28
N MET A 8 2.09 27.78 9.35
CA MET A 8 1.13 26.68 9.20
C MET A 8 0.17 26.80 10.38
N GLU A 9 -1.04 27.30 10.09
CA GLU A 9 -2.23 27.11 10.89
C GLU A 9 -2.15 25.76 11.57
N THR A 10 -2.40 25.73 12.88
CA THR A 10 -2.49 24.51 13.68
C THR A 10 -3.25 23.45 12.89
N ILE A 11 -2.50 22.52 12.27
CA ILE A 11 -3.09 21.49 11.42
C ILE A 11 -4.09 20.79 12.32
N SER A 12 -5.38 20.84 11.94
CA SER A 12 -6.41 20.33 12.82
C SER A 12 -6.13 18.85 13.07
N MET A 13 -6.35 18.38 14.30
CA MET A 13 -6.15 16.96 14.61
C MET A 13 -6.94 16.04 13.67
N GLY A 14 -8.05 16.53 13.08
CA GLY A 14 -8.82 15.81 12.06
C GLY A 14 -8.09 15.60 10.74
N GLU A 15 -7.18 16.49 10.34
CA GLU A 15 -6.36 16.38 9.13
C GLU A 15 -5.08 15.58 9.36
N LEU A 16 -4.50 15.67 10.56
CA LEU A 16 -3.33 14.87 10.94
C LEU A 16 -3.65 13.40 11.18
N PHE A 17 -4.83 13.10 11.74
CA PHE A 17 -5.24 11.74 12.05
C PHE A 17 -5.11 10.74 10.89
N PRO A 18 -5.60 11.00 9.66
CA PRO A 18 -5.44 10.09 8.54
C PRO A 18 -3.96 9.90 8.15
N ILE A 19 -3.14 10.94 8.23
CA ILE A 19 -1.69 10.86 7.94
C ILE A 19 -0.99 9.96 8.97
N ILE A 20 -1.30 10.15 10.26
CA ILE A 20 -0.78 9.33 11.35
C ILE A 20 -1.23 7.87 11.17
N LEU A 21 -2.49 7.65 10.81
CA LEU A 21 -3.04 6.32 10.58
C LEU A 21 -2.35 5.63 9.40
N MET A 22 -2.13 6.32 8.29
CA MET A 22 -1.37 5.79 7.14
C MET A 22 0.07 5.45 7.53
N ALA A 23 0.75 6.31 8.28
CA ALA A 23 2.10 6.05 8.77
C ALA A 23 2.14 4.83 9.71
N ALA A 24 1.15 4.68 10.60
CA ALA A 24 1.02 3.55 11.49
C ALA A 24 0.78 2.24 10.73
N PHE A 25 -0.10 2.23 9.73
CA PHE A 25 -0.31 1.07 8.87
C PHE A 25 0.92 0.73 8.04
N ALA A 26 1.63 1.71 7.49
CA ALA A 26 2.86 1.47 6.74
C ALA A 26 3.97 0.88 7.63
N ALA A 27 4.16 1.44 8.83
CA ALA A 27 5.10 0.90 9.81
C ALA A 27 4.70 -0.51 10.27
N GLY A 28 3.41 -0.71 10.52
CA GLY A 28 2.83 -2.02 10.84
C GLY A 28 3.10 -3.04 9.73
N ASP A 29 2.91 -2.65 8.48
CA ASP A 29 3.11 -3.54 7.34
C ASP A 29 4.59 -3.94 7.15
N ILE A 30 5.53 -3.03 7.40
CA ILE A 30 6.96 -3.37 7.44
C ILE A 30 7.27 -4.41 8.52
N LEU A 31 6.64 -4.29 9.70
CA LEU A 31 6.80 -5.26 10.79
C LEU A 31 6.15 -6.60 10.45
N LEU A 32 4.97 -6.58 9.84
CA LEU A 32 4.25 -7.74 9.36
C LEU A 32 5.04 -8.50 8.28
N LEU A 33 5.64 -7.78 7.32
CA LEU A 33 6.54 -8.35 6.32
C LEU A 33 7.75 -9.02 7.00
N LYS A 34 8.37 -8.36 7.98
CA LYS A 34 9.46 -8.95 8.76
C LYS A 34 9.03 -10.22 9.49
N LEU A 35 7.85 -10.20 10.10
CA LEU A 35 7.28 -11.36 10.80
C LEU A 35 6.97 -12.50 9.83
N GLY A 36 6.41 -12.19 8.66
CA GLY A 36 6.17 -13.16 7.59
C GLY A 36 7.46 -13.81 7.08
N LEU A 37 8.54 -13.03 6.93
CA LEU A 37 9.86 -13.54 6.56
C LEU A 37 10.47 -14.44 7.65
N ALA A 38 10.27 -14.09 8.92
CA ALA A 38 10.70 -14.91 10.04
C ALA A 38 9.93 -16.24 10.10
N ALA A 39 8.60 -16.19 9.96
CA ALA A 39 7.72 -17.37 9.97
C ALA A 39 8.02 -18.32 8.80
N THR A 40 8.32 -17.77 7.62
CA THR A 40 8.64 -18.55 6.41
C THR A 40 10.11 -19.02 6.35
N LYS A 41 10.89 -18.74 7.39
CA LYS A 41 12.33 -19.07 7.51
C LYS A 41 13.15 -18.55 6.32
N SER A 42 12.92 -17.31 5.90
CA SER A 42 13.75 -16.66 4.88
C SER A 42 15.19 -16.52 5.38
N GLN A 43 16.15 -16.87 4.53
CA GLN A 43 17.58 -16.78 4.84
C GLN A 43 18.24 -15.56 4.18
N LYS A 44 17.60 -14.96 3.17
CA LYS A 44 18.17 -13.88 2.36
C LYS A 44 17.43 -12.56 2.58
N LYS A 45 18.20 -11.47 2.63
CA LYS A 45 17.70 -10.08 2.70
C LYS A 45 16.66 -9.82 3.80
N THR A 46 16.80 -10.45 4.98
CA THR A 46 15.87 -10.31 6.12
C THR A 46 16.16 -9.13 7.07
N ARG A 47 17.28 -8.42 6.89
CA ARG A 47 17.61 -7.24 7.73
C ARG A 47 16.61 -6.12 7.46
N MET A 48 16.29 -5.31 8.48
CA MET A 48 15.23 -4.29 8.42
C MET A 48 15.35 -3.33 7.22
N LYS A 49 16.57 -2.92 6.84
CA LYS A 49 16.80 -2.07 5.66
C LYS A 49 16.28 -2.69 4.35
N TRP A 50 16.41 -4.00 4.21
CA TRP A 50 15.93 -4.74 3.04
C TRP A 50 14.42 -4.97 3.11
N VAL A 51 13.89 -5.21 4.32
CA VAL A 51 12.44 -5.35 4.55
C VAL A 51 11.72 -4.05 4.20
N ALA A 52 12.16 -2.92 4.77
CA ALA A 52 11.60 -1.61 4.49
C ALA A 52 11.75 -1.25 3.00
N GLY A 53 12.92 -1.48 2.41
CA GLY A 53 13.12 -1.28 0.97
C GLY A 53 12.18 -2.12 0.11
N SER A 54 11.94 -3.39 0.48
CA SER A 54 10.99 -4.23 -0.23
C SER A 54 9.54 -3.75 -0.08
N PHE A 55 9.15 -3.26 1.11
CA PHE A 55 7.84 -2.65 1.32
C PHE A 55 7.63 -1.44 0.39
N PHE A 56 8.59 -0.51 0.31
CA PHE A 56 8.46 0.66 -0.57
C PHE A 56 8.34 0.27 -2.06
N ILE A 57 9.05 -0.77 -2.49
CA ILE A 57 8.93 -1.31 -3.86
C ILE A 57 7.55 -1.91 -4.08
N GLN A 58 7.06 -2.74 -3.16
CA GLN A 58 5.72 -3.35 -3.24
C GLN A 58 4.63 -2.27 -3.29
N PHE A 59 4.67 -1.36 -2.32
CA PHE A 59 3.76 -0.21 -2.23
C PHE A 59 3.76 0.64 -3.49
N GLY A 60 4.95 1.01 -3.99
CA GLY A 60 5.09 1.85 -5.18
C GLY A 60 4.53 1.17 -6.44
N ILE A 61 4.79 -0.12 -6.62
CA ILE A 61 4.28 -0.87 -7.78
C ILE A 61 2.75 -1.02 -7.69
N VAL A 62 2.22 -1.41 -6.52
CA VAL A 62 0.77 -1.53 -6.30
C VAL A 62 0.07 -0.19 -6.49
N PHE A 63 0.68 0.90 -6.03
CA PHE A 63 0.17 2.26 -6.24
C PHE A 63 0.07 2.61 -7.73
N ILE A 64 1.13 2.35 -8.51
CA ILE A 64 1.13 2.63 -9.95
C ILE A 64 0.07 1.79 -10.67
N ILE A 65 -0.01 0.48 -10.38
CA ILE A 65 -1.00 -0.43 -10.97
C ILE A 65 -2.43 0.00 -10.61
N SER A 66 -2.64 0.50 -9.40
CA SER A 66 -3.94 0.96 -8.92
C SER A 66 -4.27 2.40 -9.34
N SER A 67 -3.30 3.17 -9.82
CA SER A 67 -3.48 4.59 -10.19
C SER A 67 -4.59 4.86 -11.20
N PRO A 68 -4.83 4.01 -12.23
CA PRO A 68 -5.95 4.21 -13.14
C PRO A 68 -7.31 4.12 -12.43
N LEU A 69 -7.43 3.30 -11.38
CA LEU A 69 -8.66 3.23 -10.58
C LEU A 69 -8.90 4.53 -9.81
N PHE A 70 -7.86 5.16 -9.27
CA PHE A 70 -8.00 6.46 -8.60
C PHE A 70 -8.47 7.53 -9.58
N LEU A 71 -7.89 7.57 -10.78
CA LEU A 71 -8.30 8.50 -11.83
C LEU A 71 -9.77 8.28 -12.26
N LEU A 72 -10.18 7.03 -12.47
CA LEU A 72 -11.57 6.67 -12.78
C LEU A 72 -12.53 7.05 -11.64
N GLY A 73 -12.09 6.95 -10.39
CA GLY A 73 -12.84 7.40 -9.23
C GLY A 73 -13.06 8.91 -9.23
N ILE A 74 -12.01 9.69 -9.50
CA ILE A 74 -12.07 11.16 -9.56
C ILE A 74 -12.98 11.63 -10.70
N THR A 75 -12.96 10.97 -11.86
CA THR A 75 -13.83 11.33 -12.99
C THR A 75 -15.30 10.91 -12.79
N GLY A 76 -15.65 10.35 -11.63
CA GLY A 76 -17.00 9.91 -11.33
C GLY A 76 -17.45 8.67 -12.10
N ALA A 77 -16.52 7.92 -12.73
CA ALA A 77 -16.86 6.72 -13.52
C ALA A 77 -17.46 5.60 -12.64
N PHE A 78 -17.29 5.70 -11.32
CA PHE A 78 -17.86 4.80 -10.32
C PHE A 78 -19.32 5.12 -9.94
N SER A 79 -19.93 6.18 -10.48
CA SER A 79 -21.34 6.53 -10.19
C SER A 79 -22.36 5.58 -10.84
N GLY A 80 -21.96 4.76 -11.81
CA GLY A 80 -22.84 3.88 -12.58
C GLY A 80 -23.23 2.55 -11.92
N GLY A 81 -22.94 2.38 -10.63
CA GLY A 81 -23.22 1.17 -9.85
C GLY A 81 -22.16 0.07 -9.98
N PRO A 82 -22.24 -0.98 -9.13
CA PRO A 82 -21.20 -2.00 -9.00
C PRO A 82 -20.88 -2.72 -10.33
N GLY A 83 -21.90 -2.92 -11.18
CA GLY A 83 -21.78 -3.69 -12.43
C GLY A 83 -20.82 -3.12 -13.47
N LYS A 84 -20.53 -1.81 -13.46
CA LYS A 84 -19.56 -1.19 -14.38
C LYS A 84 -18.13 -1.17 -13.84
N ILE A 85 -17.99 -1.32 -12.53
CA ILE A 85 -16.73 -1.07 -11.81
C ILE A 85 -16.02 -2.38 -11.49
N ILE A 86 -16.79 -3.39 -11.06
CA ILE A 86 -16.29 -4.72 -10.68
C ILE A 86 -15.41 -5.33 -11.80
N PRO A 87 -15.78 -5.26 -13.09
CA PRO A 87 -14.95 -5.81 -14.17
C PRO A 87 -13.55 -5.17 -14.30
N VAL A 88 -13.37 -3.95 -13.80
CA VAL A 88 -12.08 -3.23 -13.84
C VAL A 88 -11.31 -3.42 -12.52
N ILE A 89 -11.99 -3.43 -11.37
CA ILE A 89 -11.35 -3.61 -10.07
C ILE A 89 -10.75 -5.02 -9.93
N ILE A 90 -11.48 -6.07 -10.30
CA ILE A 90 -11.03 -7.45 -10.17
C ILE A 90 -9.66 -7.69 -10.84
N PRO A 91 -9.45 -7.38 -12.13
CA PRO A 91 -8.17 -7.61 -12.78
C PRO A 91 -7.04 -6.77 -12.17
N VAL A 92 -7.32 -5.56 -11.68
CA VAL A 92 -6.32 -4.73 -10.99
C VAL A 92 -5.91 -5.37 -9.66
N ILE A 93 -6.86 -5.87 -8.86
CA ILE A 93 -6.56 -6.58 -7.61
C ILE A 93 -5.73 -7.84 -7.89
N LEU A 94 -6.17 -8.66 -8.87
CA LEU A 94 -5.46 -9.89 -9.23
C LEU A 94 -4.05 -9.61 -9.73
N LEU A 95 -3.87 -8.59 -10.58
CA LEU A 95 -2.56 -8.19 -11.08
C LEU A 95 -1.68 -7.66 -9.95
N SER A 96 -2.22 -6.82 -9.05
CA SER A 96 -1.49 -6.32 -7.89
C SER A 96 -1.00 -7.44 -6.99
N ILE A 97 -1.86 -8.40 -6.63
CA ILE A 97 -1.49 -9.58 -5.83
C ILE A 97 -0.42 -10.41 -6.54
N PHE A 98 -0.59 -10.65 -7.86
CA PHE A 98 0.37 -11.42 -8.64
C PHE A 98 1.75 -10.76 -8.66
N ILE A 99 1.80 -9.45 -8.90
CA ILE A 99 3.06 -8.69 -8.93
C ILE A 99 3.69 -8.64 -7.54
N ASP A 100 2.92 -8.37 -6.49
CA ASP A 100 3.40 -8.32 -5.11
C ASP A 100 4.04 -9.65 -4.69
N LEU A 101 3.39 -10.76 -5.01
CA LEU A 101 3.90 -12.11 -4.78
C LEU A 101 5.25 -12.34 -5.48
N ASN A 102 5.37 -11.92 -6.75
CA ASN A 102 6.62 -12.04 -7.50
C ASN A 102 7.72 -11.15 -6.92
N VAL A 103 7.40 -9.91 -6.53
CA VAL A 103 8.34 -8.98 -5.90
C VAL A 103 8.90 -9.57 -4.61
N ILE A 104 8.05 -10.07 -3.73
CA ILE A 104 8.49 -10.74 -2.48
C ILE A 104 9.36 -11.95 -2.79
N ASN A 105 8.94 -12.79 -3.73
CA ASN A 105 9.69 -13.99 -4.09
C ASN A 105 11.07 -13.66 -4.68
N ILE A 106 11.18 -12.65 -5.55
CA ILE A 106 12.44 -12.21 -6.17
C ILE A 106 13.36 -11.57 -5.12
N LEU A 107 12.81 -10.71 -4.25
CA LEU A 107 13.60 -9.98 -3.28
C LEU A 107 14.11 -10.89 -2.15
N HIS A 108 13.25 -11.76 -1.61
CA HIS A 108 13.54 -12.55 -0.42
C HIS A 108 13.86 -14.02 -0.69
N GLN A 109 13.66 -14.51 -1.93
CA GLN A 109 14.00 -15.88 -2.37
C GLN A 109 13.38 -16.99 -1.51
N ILE A 110 12.12 -16.82 -1.13
CA ILE A 110 11.38 -17.74 -0.23
C ILE A 110 10.54 -18.80 -0.96
N GLY A 111 10.34 -18.65 -2.28
CA GLY A 111 9.47 -19.51 -3.08
C GLY A 111 8.00 -19.08 -3.06
N LEU A 112 7.29 -19.40 -4.15
CA LEU A 112 5.92 -18.95 -4.45
C LEU A 112 4.90 -19.24 -3.33
N LYS A 113 4.95 -20.43 -2.74
CA LYS A 113 4.01 -20.85 -1.69
C LYS A 113 4.16 -20.02 -0.42
N ARG A 114 5.41 -19.69 -0.06
CA ARG A 114 5.71 -18.92 1.14
C ARG A 114 5.49 -17.43 0.92
N SER A 115 5.78 -16.91 -0.28
CA SER A 115 5.44 -15.52 -0.63
C SER A 115 3.95 -15.27 -0.61
N LEU A 116 3.11 -16.24 -1.00
CA LEU A 116 1.66 -16.11 -0.86
C LEU A 116 1.22 -15.84 0.58
N ILE A 117 1.80 -16.53 1.57
CA ILE A 117 1.48 -16.32 3.00
C ILE A 117 1.81 -14.88 3.41
N ILE A 118 2.95 -14.36 2.94
CA ILE A 118 3.37 -12.99 3.22
C ILE A 118 2.41 -12.00 2.56
N VAL A 119 2.10 -12.16 1.27
CA VAL A 119 1.16 -11.29 0.55
C VAL A 119 -0.19 -11.26 1.23
N LEU A 120 -0.75 -12.41 1.63
CA LEU A 120 -2.04 -12.45 2.32
C LEU A 120 -2.05 -11.64 3.63
N LEU A 121 -0.88 -11.51 4.26
CA LEU A 121 -0.69 -10.84 5.54
C LEU A 121 -0.41 -9.33 5.34
N THR A 122 0.25 -8.93 4.25
CA THR A 122 0.63 -7.54 3.95
C THR A 122 -0.34 -6.82 2.99
N PHE A 123 -1.11 -7.56 2.20
CA PHE A 123 -2.01 -6.97 1.20
C PHE A 123 -3.14 -6.15 1.83
N ALA A 124 -3.71 -6.61 2.94
CA ALA A 124 -4.79 -5.90 3.63
C ALA A 124 -4.39 -4.49 4.12
N PRO A 125 -3.28 -4.30 4.87
CA PRO A 125 -2.83 -2.96 5.24
C PRO A 125 -2.43 -2.11 4.04
N ILE A 126 -1.82 -2.68 2.99
CA ILE A 126 -1.55 -1.94 1.74
C ILE A 126 -2.86 -1.40 1.14
N MET A 127 -3.90 -2.23 1.04
CA MET A 127 -5.20 -1.82 0.52
C MET A 127 -5.86 -0.74 1.38
N LEU A 128 -5.74 -0.82 2.72
CA LEU A 128 -6.24 0.22 3.61
C LEU A 128 -5.53 1.56 3.38
N ILE A 129 -4.20 1.56 3.21
CA ILE A 129 -3.45 2.78 2.89
C ILE A 129 -3.87 3.33 1.53
N MET A 130 -4.04 2.47 0.52
CA MET A 130 -4.51 2.88 -0.81
C MET A 130 -5.88 3.53 -0.79
N VAL A 131 -6.85 2.93 -0.08
CA VAL A 131 -8.20 3.50 0.07
C VAL A 131 -8.16 4.81 0.84
N ALA A 132 -7.38 4.89 1.92
CA ALA A 132 -7.19 6.13 2.66
C ALA A 132 -6.62 7.23 1.75
N LEU A 133 -5.55 6.94 1.00
CA LEU A 133 -4.99 7.88 0.03
C LEU A 133 -6.04 8.34 -0.98
N GLY A 134 -6.81 7.43 -1.57
CA GLY A 134 -7.86 7.77 -2.54
C GLY A 134 -8.97 8.66 -1.98
N MET A 135 -9.34 8.51 -0.71
CA MET A 135 -10.37 9.34 -0.07
C MET A 135 -9.87 10.71 0.38
N TYR A 136 -8.59 10.80 0.79
CA TYR A 136 -8.05 12.02 1.41
C TYR A 136 -7.23 12.88 0.45
N ILE A 137 -6.53 12.31 -0.54
CA ILE A 137 -5.77 13.09 -1.55
C ILE A 137 -6.63 14.17 -2.22
N PRO A 138 -7.88 13.91 -2.66
CA PRO A 138 -8.71 14.93 -3.31
C PRO A 138 -9.12 16.09 -2.40
N ARG A 139 -8.86 16.04 -1.09
CA ARG A 139 -9.16 17.15 -0.15
C ARG A 139 -8.00 18.13 0.00
N PHE A 140 -6.82 17.79 -0.53
CA PHE A 140 -5.62 18.63 -0.50
C PHE A 140 -5.41 19.41 -1.81
N PHE A 141 -6.27 19.23 -2.81
CA PHE A 141 -6.30 19.90 -4.11
C PHE A 141 -7.67 20.53 -4.34
#